data_AF-A0A969XPU5-F1
#
_entry.id   AF-A0A969XPU5-F1
#
_cell.length_a   1.000
_cell.length_b   1.000
_cell.length_c   1.000
_cell.angle_alpha   90.00
_cell.angle_beta   90.00
_cell.angle_gamma   90.00
#
_symmetry.space_group_name_H-M   'P 1'
#
loop_
_entity.id
_entity.type
_entity.pdbx_description
1 polymer ?
#
loop_
_entity_poly.entity_id
_entity_poly.type
_entity_poly.pdbx_seq_one_letter_code
_entity_poly.pdbx_strand_id
1 'polypeptide(L)'
;MEIDVSSQQAPEGVVVRVKVRLSGRETSRLFVTGDTLLQLPLDGAVPDTDGSPVPRTSIFLSELAGRRDGLTRTFADAAHAETFAAAVRAQLETALEAS
;
A
#
# COMPACT_ATOMS: atom_id res chain seq x y z
N MET A 1 -11.61 -4.27 8.78
CA MET A 1 -10.28 -4.27 8.18
C MET A 1 -9.47 -3.27 8.96
N GLU A 2 -8.24 -3.60 9.35
CA GLU A 2 -7.34 -2.63 10.00
C GLU A 2 -6.38 -2.08 8.94
N ILE A 3 -6.29 -0.76 8.84
CA ILE A 3 -5.40 -0.06 7.91
C ILE A 3 -4.39 0.74 8.75
N ASP A 4 -3.10 0.50 8.50
CA ASP A 4 -2.00 1.27 9.06
C ASP A 4 -1.17 1.86 7.92
N VAL A 5 -1.18 3.19 7.81
CA VAL A 5 -0.40 3.94 6.84
C VAL A 5 0.43 4.95 7.60
N SER A 6 1.73 4.70 7.68
CA SER A 6 2.70 5.54 8.39
C SER A 6 3.76 6.07 7.43
N SER A 7 4.21 7.29 7.70
CA SER A 7 5.34 7.91 7.00
C SER A 7 6.45 8.21 8.01
N GLN A 8 7.69 7.97 7.61
CA GLN A 8 8.88 8.25 8.39
C GLN A 8 9.93 8.94 7.52
N GLN A 9 10.58 9.96 8.06
CA GLN A 9 11.76 10.54 7.41
C GLN A 9 12.97 9.62 7.58
N ALA A 10 13.68 9.39 6.48
CA ALA A 10 14.92 8.63 6.41
C ALA A 10 15.96 9.41 5.58
N PRO A 11 17.26 9.06 5.68
CA PRO A 11 18.31 9.72 4.90
C PRO A 11 18.08 9.69 3.38
N GLU A 12 17.46 8.62 2.87
CA GLU A 12 17.12 8.41 1.47
C GLU A 12 15.84 9.11 0.99
N GLY A 13 15.08 9.73 1.90
CA GLY A 13 13.81 10.41 1.59
C GLY A 13 12.71 10.12 2.61
N VAL A 14 11.46 10.20 2.18
CA VAL A 14 10.28 9.89 3.01
C VAL A 14 9.82 8.49 2.71
N VAL A 15 9.87 7.62 3.72
CA VAL A 15 9.47 6.22 3.63
C VAL A 15 8.01 6.11 4.06
N VAL A 16 7.14 5.64 3.18
CA VAL A 16 5.74 5.32 3.47
C VAL A 16 5.61 3.81 3.61
N ARG A 17 5.06 3.38 4.75
CA ARG A 17 4.70 1.99 5.00
C ARG A 17 3.19 1.85 5.05
N VAL A 18 2.68 0.91 4.25
CA VAL A 18 1.27 0.54 4.18
C VAL A 18 1.12 -0.89 4.67
N LYS A 19 0.31 -1.09 5.70
CA LYS A 19 -0.01 -2.40 6.25
C LYS A 19 -1.53 -2.53 6.38
N VAL A 20 -2.03 -3.68 5.96
CA VAL A 20 -3.44 -4.02 6.05
C VAL A 20 -3.58 -5.33 6.80
N ARG A 21 -4.58 -5.44 7.66
CA ARG A 21 -5.02 -6.72 8.22
C ARG A 21 -6.49 -6.92 7.88
N LEU A 22 -6.74 -8.08 7.30
CA LEU A 22 -8.08 -8.57 7.04
C LEU A 22 -8.44 -9.60 8.11
N SER A 23 -9.68 -9.55 8.58
CA SER A 23 -10.27 -10.65 9.33
C SER A 23 -10.53 -11.85 8.43
N GLY A 24 -10.80 -13.02 9.02
CA GLY A 24 -11.20 -14.20 8.26
C GLY A 24 -12.47 -13.97 7.43
N ARG A 25 -13.42 -13.18 7.95
CA ARG A 25 -14.65 -12.82 7.22
C ARG A 25 -14.35 -11.96 6.00
N GLU A 26 -13.47 -10.96 6.13
CA GLU A 26 -13.08 -10.06 5.03
C GLU A 26 -12.29 -10.80 3.96
N THR A 27 -11.37 -11.67 4.36
CA THR A 27 -10.59 -12.52 3.45
C THR A 27 -11.50 -13.44 2.63
N SER A 28 -12.43 -14.14 3.30
CA SER A 28 -13.40 -15.00 2.62
C SER A 28 -14.31 -14.23 1.67
N ARG A 29 -14.67 -12.99 2.01
CA ARG A 29 -15.49 -12.14 1.14
C ARG A 29 -14.73 -11.76 -0.13
N LEU A 30 -13.49 -11.30 -0.03
CA LEU A 30 -12.64 -11.00 -1.21
C LEU A 30 -12.51 -12.22 -2.13
N PHE A 31 -12.40 -13.42 -1.58
CA PHE A 31 -12.36 -14.64 -2.39
C PHE A 31 -13.64 -14.87 -3.19
N VAL A 32 -14.81 -14.54 -2.62
CA VAL A 32 -16.12 -14.72 -3.26
C VAL A 32 -16.45 -13.60 -4.25
N THR A 33 -16.16 -12.34 -3.89
CA THR A 33 -16.50 -11.16 -4.70
C THR A 33 -15.43 -10.81 -5.74
N GLY A 34 -14.25 -11.41 -5.63
CA GLY A 34 -13.07 -11.01 -6.37
C GLY A 34 -12.17 -10.08 -5.55
N ASP A 35 -10.87 -10.24 -5.74
CA ASP A 35 -9.86 -9.45 -5.04
C ASP A 35 -9.79 -8.02 -5.61
N THR A 36 -9.41 -7.07 -4.76
CA THR A 36 -9.26 -5.67 -5.15
C THR A 36 -7.83 -5.41 -5.58
N LEU A 37 -7.64 -4.89 -6.80
CA LEU A 37 -6.34 -4.45 -7.27
C LEU A 37 -6.09 -2.99 -6.86
N LEU A 38 -5.17 -2.79 -5.92
CA LEU A 38 -4.73 -1.47 -5.48
C LEU A 38 -3.67 -0.93 -6.43
N GLN A 39 -3.84 0.31 -6.85
CA GLN A 39 -2.84 1.06 -7.61
C GLN A 39 -1.81 1.67 -6.66
N LEU A 40 -0.54 1.59 -7.06
CA LEU A 40 0.61 2.08 -6.31
C LEU A 40 1.36 3.12 -7.17
N PRO A 41 0.93 4.40 -7.15
CA PRO A 41 1.57 5.47 -7.90
C PRO A 41 3.08 5.56 -7.65
N LEU A 42 3.81 5.96 -8.68
CA LEU A 42 5.27 6.08 -8.67
C LEU A 42 5.77 7.53 -8.75
N ASP A 43 4.87 8.50 -8.78
CA ASP A 43 5.24 9.91 -8.83
C ASP A 43 6.11 10.28 -7.63
N GLY A 44 7.32 10.77 -7.90
CA GLY A 44 8.31 11.09 -6.87
C GLY A 44 8.90 9.90 -6.10
N ALA A 45 8.61 8.66 -6.51
CA ALA A 45 9.17 7.47 -5.89
C ALA A 45 10.66 7.33 -6.24
N VAL A 46 11.46 7.03 -5.24
CA VAL A 46 12.88 6.68 -5.40
C VAL A 46 12.95 5.18 -5.70
N PRO A 47 13.81 4.72 -6.62
CA PRO A 47 14.02 3.30 -6.85
C PRO A 47 14.36 2.57 -5.54
N ASP A 48 13.69 1.45 -5.28
CA ASP A 48 13.98 0.64 -4.10
C ASP A 48 15.44 0.17 -4.11
N THR A 49 16.14 0.36 -3.00
CA THR A 49 17.48 -0.18 -2.76
C THR A 49 17.47 -1.70 -2.58
N ASP A 50 16.30 -2.32 -2.39
CA ASP A 50 16.10 -3.77 -2.19
C ASP A 50 16.26 -4.61 -3.47
N GLY A 51 16.81 -4.05 -4.54
CA GLY A 51 17.30 -4.82 -5.69
C GLY A 51 16.21 -5.35 -6.64
N SER A 52 14.95 -4.94 -6.50
CA SER A 52 13.95 -5.17 -7.54
C SER A 52 14.14 -4.16 -8.67
N PRO A 53 14.47 -4.60 -9.90
CA PRO A 53 14.82 -3.70 -11.00
C PRO A 53 13.62 -2.87 -11.51
N VAL A 54 12.39 -3.27 -11.17
CA VAL A 54 11.17 -2.57 -11.57
C VAL A 54 10.26 -2.41 -10.34
N PRO A 55 9.92 -1.16 -9.94
CA PRO A 55 9.00 -0.93 -8.84
C PRO A 55 7.58 -1.38 -9.23
N ARG A 56 6.88 -2.04 -8.28
CA ARG A 56 5.51 -2.51 -8.53
C ARG A 56 4.55 -1.34 -8.65
N THR A 57 3.68 -1.35 -9.67
CA THR A 57 2.66 -0.32 -9.88
C THR A 57 1.29 -0.69 -9.32
N SER A 58 1.11 -1.93 -8.88
CA SER A 58 -0.12 -2.40 -8.27
C SER A 58 0.12 -3.59 -7.33
N ILE A 59 -0.85 -3.87 -6.47
CA ILE A 59 -0.85 -5.03 -5.57
C ILE A 59 -2.29 -5.47 -5.28
N PHE A 60 -2.51 -6.77 -5.15
CA PHE A 60 -3.80 -7.28 -4.69
C PHE A 60 -4.00 -7.01 -3.19
N LEU A 61 -5.22 -6.69 -2.77
CA LEU A 61 -5.54 -6.42 -1.37
C LEU A 61 -5.26 -7.64 -0.49
N SER A 62 -5.60 -8.85 -0.94
CA SER A 62 -5.27 -10.08 -0.22
C SER A 62 -3.76 -10.31 -0.10
N GLU A 63 -2.98 -9.96 -1.14
CA GLU A 63 -1.53 -10.03 -1.11
C GLU A 63 -0.96 -9.03 -0.09
N LEU A 64 -1.42 -7.78 -0.12
CA LEU A 64 -1.00 -6.74 0.82
C LEU A 64 -1.31 -7.15 2.27
N ALA A 65 -2.47 -7.75 2.51
CA ALA A 65 -2.86 -8.25 3.83
C ALA A 65 -2.02 -9.45 4.29
N GLY A 66 -1.52 -10.26 3.34
CA GLY A 66 -0.63 -11.38 3.62
C GLY A 66 0.81 -10.99 3.96
N ARG A 67 1.22 -9.74 3.68
CA ARG A 67 2.59 -9.26 3.96
C ARG A 67 2.73 -8.83 5.42
N ARG A 68 3.52 -9.58 6.19
CA ARG A 68 3.78 -9.30 7.62
C ARG A 68 4.29 -7.88 7.88
N ASP A 69 5.20 -7.42 7.02
CA ASP A 69 5.85 -6.10 7.15
C ASP A 69 5.18 -5.02 6.30
N GLY A 70 4.12 -5.39 5.57
CA GLY A 70 3.40 -4.51 4.65
C GLY A 70 4.13 -4.26 3.34
N LEU A 71 3.74 -3.16 2.69
CA LEU A 71 4.40 -2.57 1.54
C LEU A 71 5.15 -1.33 2.02
N THR A 72 6.41 -1.18 1.61
CA THR A 72 7.20 0.03 1.86
C THR A 72 7.52 0.69 0.53
N ARG A 73 7.54 2.03 0.50
CA ARG A 73 7.98 2.82 -0.64
C ARG A 73 8.67 4.10 -0.17
N THR A 74 9.76 4.45 -0.83
CA THR A 74 10.51 5.67 -0.54
C THR A 74 10.21 6.74 -1.58
N PHE A 75 10.06 7.99 -1.13
CA PHE A 75 9.80 9.16 -1.96
C PHE A 75 10.86 10.22 -1.73
N ALA A 76 11.17 11.00 -2.77
CA ALA A 76 12.17 12.06 -2.70
C ALA A 76 11.73 13.21 -1.78
N ASP A 77 10.43 13.46 -1.67
CA ASP A 77 9.87 14.53 -0.85
C ASP A 77 8.56 14.11 -0.15
N ALA A 78 8.16 14.95 0.82
CA ALA A 78 6.96 14.72 1.63
C ALA A 78 5.66 14.87 0.83
N ALA A 79 5.61 15.73 -0.19
CA ALA A 79 4.39 15.98 -0.96
C ALA A 79 3.98 14.74 -1.76
N HIS A 80 4.95 14.07 -2.40
CA HIS A 80 4.72 12.82 -3.11
C HIS A 80 4.38 11.68 -2.15
N ALA A 81 5.05 11.60 -1.00
CA ALA A 81 4.75 10.62 0.05
C ALA A 81 3.31 10.76 0.58
N GLU A 82 2.87 11.99 0.87
CA GLU A 82 1.51 12.30 1.31
C GLU A 82 0.48 11.96 0.24
N THR A 83 0.75 12.32 -1.02
CA THR A 83 -0.13 12.02 -2.15
C THR A 83 -0.30 10.51 -2.33
N PHE A 84 0.79 9.74 -2.25
CA PHE A 84 0.75 8.29 -2.29
C PHE A 84 -0.04 7.70 -1.12
N ALA A 85 0.25 8.13 0.11
CA ALA A 85 -0.43 7.67 1.31
C ALA A 85 -1.94 7.94 1.25
N ALA A 86 -2.35 9.13 0.79
CA ALA A 86 -3.75 9.50 0.61
C ALA A 86 -4.42 8.65 -0.49
N ALA A 87 -3.77 8.45 -1.63
CA ALA A 87 -4.30 7.65 -2.73
C ALA A 87 -4.49 6.18 -2.34
N VAL A 88 -3.55 5.59 -1.60
CA VAL A 88 -3.69 4.22 -1.10
C VAL A 88 -4.79 4.12 -0.05
N ARG A 89 -4.86 5.08 0.88
CA ARG A 89 -5.90 5.12 1.90
C ARG A 89 -7.30 5.20 1.29
N ALA A 90 -7.52 6.09 0.33
CA ALA A 90 -8.81 6.24 -0.34
C ALA A 90 -9.25 4.95 -1.06
N GLN A 91 -8.31 4.24 -1.70
CA GLN A 91 -8.59 2.94 -2.33
C GLN A 91 -8.97 1.87 -1.30
N LEU A 92 -8.28 1.83 -0.16
CA LEU A 92 -8.57 0.89 0.92
C LEU A 92 -9.92 1.19 1.59
N GLU A 93 -10.25 2.46 1.83
CA GLU A 93 -11.56 2.88 2.34
C GLU A 93 -12.69 2.52 1.36
N THR A 94 -12.48 2.75 0.06
CA THR A 94 -13.44 2.32 -0.98
C THR A 94 -13.63 0.80 -0.97
N ALA A 95 -12.55 0.03 -0.82
CA ALA A 95 -12.62 -1.43 -0.72
C ALA A 95 -13.37 -1.88 0.55
N LEU A 96 -13.27 -1.12 1.65
CA LEU A 96 -14.02 -1.36 2.87
C LEU A 96 -15.52 -1.15 2.67
N GLU A 97 -15.92 -0.06 2.02
CA GLU A 97 -17.33 0.27 1.77
C GLU A 97 -18.01 -0.71 0.82
N ALA A 98 -17.25 -1.25 -0.15
CA ALA A 98 -17.72 -2.33 -1.02
C ALA A 98 -17.80 -3.69 -0.30
N SER A 99 -17.19 -3.80 0.90
CA SER A 99 -17.15 -4.99 1.74
C SER A 99 -18.22 -5.02 2.83
#